data_AF-A0A5K3FGC2-F1
#
_entry.id   AF-A0A5K3FGC2-F1
#
_cell.length_a   1.000
_cell.length_b   1.000
_cell.length_c   1.000
_cell.angle_alpha   90.00
_cell.angle_beta   90.00
_cell.angle_gamma   90.00
#
_symmetry.space_group_name_H-M   'P 1'
#
loop_
_entity.id
_entity.type
_entity.pdbx_description
1 polymer ?
#
loop_
_entity_poly.entity_id
_entity_poly.type
_entity_poly.pdbx_seq_one_letter_code
_entity_poly.pdbx_strand_id
1 'polypeptide(L)'
;MAGVSSGQAHAATRDAPGPSLMQYAWARTPAAIAAETLARREQLLGKAGDEGGAEAGGRGTKQRRIRVEDAERFTDVILACLDMLIVNRKREVSANRVLAFAKRLASLAVAISDPACQGSMLVSLWKFISLFPKCEVLFDSETEIGGDYDPEALDPELARPASSALWELQVLRQHESPLVRRIVAIILRWVQEMTKTSTPRPTNEVLAQPDHTIESLSTLHPAERRVILARSEAACLSTPSTAKVGKRRYQPSPWLRRMLEQNEEAATLPNGDESKVVKMDVI
;
A
#
# COMPACT_ATOMS: atom_id res chain seq x y z
N MET A 1 -15.63 66.79 17.21
CA MET A 1 -16.68 65.74 17.22
C MET A 1 -15.99 64.43 16.84
N ALA A 2 -15.08 63.87 17.63
CA ALA A 2 -15.26 63.22 18.94
C ALA A 2 -16.20 62.00 18.87
N GLY A 3 -15.62 60.82 19.09
CA GLY A 3 -16.26 59.49 19.12
C GLY A 3 -15.26 58.44 18.60
N VAL A 4 -14.19 58.05 19.31
CA VAL A 4 -14.16 57.15 20.51
C VAL A 4 -14.88 55.85 20.15
N SER A 5 -14.28 54.65 20.08
CA SER A 5 -13.26 54.05 20.94
C SER A 5 -12.74 52.73 20.35
N SER A 6 -11.50 52.37 20.72
CA SER A 6 -10.97 51.03 21.06
C SER A 6 -11.16 49.87 20.07
N GLY A 7 -10.18 49.04 19.74
CA GLY A 7 -8.92 48.65 20.39
C GLY A 7 -8.62 47.26 19.80
N GLN A 8 -7.58 47.15 18.99
CA GLN A 8 -6.30 46.53 19.34
C GLN A 8 -6.39 45.07 19.82
N ALA A 9 -5.59 44.26 19.11
CA ALA A 9 -4.88 43.07 19.58
C ALA A 9 -5.63 41.73 19.65
N HIS A 10 -5.15 40.85 18.77
CA HIS A 10 -4.66 39.50 19.09
C HIS A 10 -5.38 38.71 20.18
N ALA A 11 -6.06 37.66 19.78
CA ALA A 11 -6.12 36.45 20.59
C ALA A 11 -6.26 35.24 19.67
N ALA A 12 -5.21 34.45 19.56
CA ALA A 12 -5.32 33.11 18.99
C ALA A 12 -4.30 32.19 19.63
N THR A 13 -4.75 31.47 20.66
CA THR A 13 -4.67 30.02 20.81
C THR A 13 -5.12 29.73 22.25
N ARG A 14 -6.08 28.84 22.52
CA ARG A 14 -6.18 27.44 22.07
C ARG A 14 -7.66 26.96 22.06
N ASP A 15 -7.79 25.69 21.68
CA ASP A 15 -8.93 24.76 21.81
C ASP A 15 -9.82 24.59 20.56
N ALA A 16 -9.68 23.41 19.93
CA ALA A 16 -10.41 22.95 18.74
C ALA A 16 -11.32 21.77 19.14
N PRO A 17 -12.48 21.59 18.50
CA PRO A 17 -12.72 20.26 17.90
C PRO A 17 -13.60 20.24 16.64
N GLY A 18 -13.40 19.19 15.83
CA GLY A 18 -14.34 18.73 14.79
C GLY A 18 -13.99 19.10 13.35
N PRO A 19 -14.16 18.18 12.35
CA PRO A 19 -14.16 18.58 10.95
C PRO A 19 -15.28 19.61 10.76
N SER A 20 -14.92 20.83 10.40
CA SER A 20 -15.88 21.91 10.20
C SER A 20 -16.90 21.49 9.14
N LEU A 21 -18.10 21.12 9.59
CA LEU A 21 -19.26 20.82 8.75
C LEU A 21 -19.62 21.99 7.80
N MET A 22 -19.02 23.16 8.01
CA MET A 22 -19.11 24.33 7.13
C MET A 22 -18.48 24.13 5.75
N GLN A 23 -17.68 23.08 5.52
CA GLN A 23 -17.13 22.78 4.19
C GLN A 23 -18.21 22.48 3.14
N TYR A 24 -19.44 22.17 3.57
CA TYR A 24 -20.59 21.89 2.70
C TYR A 24 -21.64 23.00 2.69
N ALA A 25 -21.39 24.15 3.34
CA ALA A 25 -22.37 25.24 3.47
C ALA A 25 -22.81 25.88 2.13
N TRP A 26 -22.00 25.73 1.07
CA TRP A 26 -22.34 26.22 -0.28
C TRP A 26 -23.37 25.33 -1.00
N ALA A 27 -23.44 24.05 -0.64
CA ALA A 27 -24.40 23.11 -1.19
C ALA A 27 -25.69 23.20 -0.38
N ARG A 28 -26.67 24.02 -0.80
CA ARG A 28 -28.00 24.22 -0.17
C ARG A 28 -28.87 22.95 -0.16
N THR A 29 -28.34 21.85 0.32
CA THR A 29 -29.00 20.54 0.44
C THR A 29 -29.54 20.39 1.87
N PRO A 30 -30.61 19.60 2.08
CA PRO A 30 -31.15 19.35 3.42
C PRO A 30 -30.11 18.75 4.39
N ALA A 31 -29.18 17.93 3.89
CA ALA A 31 -28.10 17.34 4.69
C ALA A 31 -27.07 18.39 5.16
N ALA A 32 -26.72 19.36 4.32
CA ALA A 32 -25.80 20.44 4.68
C ALA A 32 -26.42 21.40 5.71
N ILE A 33 -27.71 21.71 5.59
CA ILE A 33 -28.44 22.53 6.57
C ILE A 33 -28.52 21.80 7.91
N ALA A 34 -28.83 20.50 7.90
CA ALA A 34 -28.83 19.67 9.12
C ALA A 34 -27.45 19.64 9.79
N ALA A 35 -26.39 19.47 9.01
CA ALA A 35 -25.00 19.54 9.46
C ALA A 35 -24.65 20.89 10.11
N GLU A 36 -25.07 22.01 9.50
CA GLU A 36 -24.88 23.35 10.05
C GLU A 36 -25.60 23.52 11.41
N THR A 37 -26.83 23.05 11.51
CA THR A 37 -27.60 23.12 12.77
C THR A 37 -27.00 22.25 13.89
N LEU A 38 -26.41 21.10 13.55
CA LEU A 38 -25.71 20.24 14.50
C LEU A 38 -24.40 20.88 14.97
N ALA A 39 -23.59 21.42 14.06
CA ALA A 39 -22.36 22.13 14.41
C ALA A 39 -22.63 23.33 15.32
N ARG A 40 -23.71 24.08 15.06
CA ARG A 40 -24.14 25.20 15.93
C ARG A 40 -24.55 24.73 17.33
N ARG A 41 -25.19 23.56 17.45
CA ARG A 41 -25.55 22.95 18.74
C ARG A 41 -24.31 22.48 19.50
N GLU A 42 -23.37 21.83 18.82
CA GLU A 42 -22.10 21.40 19.42
C GLU A 42 -21.28 22.59 19.93
N GLN A 43 -21.29 23.73 19.23
CA GLN A 43 -20.63 24.95 19.68
C GLN A 43 -21.24 25.54 20.95
N LEU A 44 -22.57 25.42 21.12
CA LEU A 44 -23.26 25.85 22.33
C LEU A 44 -23.00 24.90 23.50
N LEU A 45 -22.85 23.60 23.23
CA LEU A 45 -22.54 22.58 24.23
C LEU A 45 -21.05 22.58 24.62
N GLY A 46 -20.14 22.82 23.68
CA GLY A 46 -18.69 22.89 23.92
C GLY A 46 -18.28 24.14 24.72
N LYS A 47 -19.05 25.22 24.67
CA LYS A 47 -18.84 26.40 25.52
C LYS A 47 -19.18 26.18 27.00
N ALA A 48 -19.82 25.07 27.35
CA ALA A 48 -20.13 24.75 28.74
C ALA A 48 -19.05 23.90 29.45
N GLY A 49 -17.98 23.49 28.75
CA GLY A 49 -17.20 22.32 29.15
C GLY A 49 -15.68 22.37 29.12
N ASP A 50 -14.98 23.50 28.98
CA ASP A 50 -13.52 23.49 29.23
C ASP A 50 -12.90 24.87 29.50
N GLU A 51 -12.52 25.09 30.75
CA GLU A 51 -11.42 25.98 31.14
C GLU A 51 -10.15 25.12 31.23
N GLY A 52 -9.24 25.19 30.24
CA GLY A 52 -7.86 24.73 30.46
C GLY A 52 -7.09 24.19 29.25
N GLY A 53 -6.02 24.89 28.89
CA GLY A 53 -4.73 24.19 28.81
C GLY A 53 -4.27 23.55 27.48
N ALA A 54 -4.56 24.12 26.33
CA ALA A 54 -3.54 24.91 25.68
C ALA A 54 -2.12 24.24 25.37
N GLU A 55 -1.90 23.66 24.16
CA GLU A 55 -0.59 23.51 23.44
C GLU A 55 -0.70 23.61 21.89
N ALA A 56 0.28 24.26 21.23
CA ALA A 56 0.22 24.67 19.82
C ALA A 56 1.49 24.24 19.03
N GLY A 57 1.31 23.71 17.81
CA GLY A 57 2.38 23.56 16.81
C GLY A 57 2.19 22.39 15.83
N GLY A 58 1.91 22.68 14.55
CA GLY A 58 1.91 21.69 13.45
C GLY A 58 0.56 21.50 12.76
N ARG A 59 0.26 22.32 11.75
CA ARG A 59 -0.95 22.24 10.91
C ARG A 59 -0.74 21.28 9.73
N GLY A 60 -0.39 20.03 10.02
CA GLY A 60 -0.58 18.93 9.08
C GLY A 60 -1.98 18.37 9.28
N THR A 61 -2.69 18.02 8.21
CA THR A 61 -3.83 17.10 8.30
C THR A 61 -3.37 15.93 9.14
N LYS A 62 -3.89 15.79 10.37
CA LYS A 62 -3.53 14.67 11.26
C LYS A 62 -4.11 13.41 10.62
N GLN A 63 -3.37 12.83 9.68
CA GLN A 63 -3.65 11.54 9.07
C GLN A 63 -3.88 10.59 10.25
N ARG A 64 -5.12 10.12 10.42
CA ARG A 64 -5.41 9.11 11.44
C ARG A 64 -4.63 7.88 11.04
N ARG A 65 -3.51 7.63 11.72
CA ARG A 65 -2.72 6.40 11.55
C ARG A 65 -3.62 5.24 11.97
N ILE A 66 -4.08 4.47 10.98
CA ILE A 66 -4.82 3.24 11.21
C ILE A 66 -3.79 2.19 11.65
N ARG A 67 -4.06 1.48 12.74
CA ARG A 67 -3.19 0.38 13.16
C ARG A 67 -3.32 -0.77 12.16
N VAL A 68 -2.24 -1.51 11.95
CA VAL A 68 -2.24 -2.68 11.05
C VAL A 68 -3.33 -3.68 11.44
N GLU A 69 -3.50 -3.92 12.73
CA GLU A 69 -4.54 -4.79 13.30
C GLU A 69 -5.96 -4.37 12.90
N ASP A 70 -6.22 -3.06 12.86
CA ASP A 70 -7.52 -2.53 12.46
C ASP A 70 -7.72 -2.71 10.96
N ALA A 71 -6.66 -2.51 10.16
CA ALA A 71 -6.71 -2.72 8.71
C ALA A 71 -7.01 -4.19 8.36
N GLU A 72 -6.46 -5.16 9.09
CA GLU A 72 -6.75 -6.59 8.93
C GLU A 72 -8.24 -6.89 9.13
N ARG A 73 -8.84 -6.34 10.19
CA ARG A 73 -10.28 -6.53 10.48
C ARG A 73 -11.16 -5.99 9.37
N PHE A 74 -10.82 -4.82 8.85
CA PHE A 74 -11.60 -4.16 7.79
C PHE A 74 -11.21 -4.57 6.38
N THR A 75 -10.29 -5.53 6.19
CA THR A 75 -9.78 -5.89 4.86
C THR A 75 -10.90 -6.27 3.88
N ASP A 76 -11.96 -6.97 4.31
CA ASP A 76 -13.06 -7.35 3.41
C ASP A 76 -13.87 -6.15 2.96
N VAL A 77 -14.11 -5.22 3.89
CA VAL A 77 -14.83 -3.98 3.62
C VAL A 77 -14.02 -3.11 2.66
N ILE A 78 -12.72 -2.97 2.91
CA ILE A 78 -11.80 -2.20 2.05
C ILE A 78 -11.80 -2.81 0.64
N LEU A 79 -11.64 -4.11 0.51
CA LEU A 79 -11.59 -4.79 -0.79
C LEU A 79 -12.94 -4.72 -1.52
N ALA A 80 -14.06 -4.87 -0.82
CA ALA A 80 -15.40 -4.71 -1.40
C ALA A 80 -15.66 -3.26 -1.86
N CYS A 81 -15.21 -2.27 -1.08
CA CYS A 81 -15.28 -0.87 -1.48
C CYS A 81 -14.44 -0.61 -2.73
N LEU A 82 -13.22 -1.16 -2.82
CA LEU A 82 -12.38 -1.01 -4.00
C LEU A 82 -13.00 -1.69 -5.22
N ASP A 83 -13.61 -2.88 -5.08
CA ASP A 83 -14.36 -3.52 -6.16
C ASP A 83 -15.52 -2.63 -6.64
N MET A 84 -16.30 -2.05 -5.72
CA MET A 84 -17.39 -1.14 -6.09
C MET A 84 -16.91 0.16 -6.76
N LEU A 85 -15.75 0.70 -6.34
CA LEU A 85 -15.25 1.98 -6.85
C LEU A 85 -14.45 1.83 -8.14
N ILE A 86 -13.67 0.77 -8.28
CA ILE A 86 -12.73 0.58 -9.39
C ILE A 86 -13.31 -0.38 -10.43
N VAL A 87 -13.82 -1.54 -10.02
CA VAL A 87 -14.27 -2.59 -10.96
C VAL A 87 -15.62 -2.22 -11.56
N ASN A 88 -16.59 -1.82 -10.74
CA ASN A 88 -17.93 -1.48 -11.23
C ASN A 88 -17.93 -0.18 -12.06
N ARG A 89 -17.04 0.77 -11.75
CA ARG A 89 -16.92 2.06 -12.45
C ARG A 89 -15.70 2.15 -13.36
N LYS A 90 -15.23 1.02 -13.91
CA LYS A 90 -13.99 0.93 -14.70
C LYS A 90 -13.87 1.90 -15.88
N ARG A 91 -14.98 2.46 -16.38
CA ARG A 91 -15.00 3.45 -17.48
C ARG A 91 -14.88 4.90 -17.01
N GLU A 92 -15.21 5.17 -15.76
CA GLU A 92 -15.25 6.53 -15.18
C GLU A 92 -13.98 6.86 -14.39
N VAL A 93 -13.20 5.84 -14.01
CA VAL A 93 -11.98 6.01 -13.21
C VAL A 93 -10.77 6.21 -14.14
N SER A 94 -9.97 7.25 -13.85
CA SER A 94 -8.73 7.49 -14.59
C SER A 94 -7.72 6.36 -14.36
N ALA A 95 -6.87 6.10 -15.34
CA ALA A 95 -5.82 5.10 -15.22
C ALA A 95 -4.89 5.39 -14.03
N ASN A 96 -4.58 6.66 -13.81
CA ASN A 96 -3.69 7.12 -12.75
C ASN A 96 -4.26 6.85 -11.35
N ARG A 97 -5.58 7.01 -11.14
CA ARG A 97 -6.25 6.58 -9.90
C ARG A 97 -6.11 5.07 -9.68
N VAL A 98 -6.35 4.27 -10.71
CA VAL A 98 -6.22 2.81 -10.61
C VAL A 98 -4.80 2.41 -10.22
N LEU A 99 -3.80 3.01 -10.85
CA LEU A 99 -2.38 2.79 -10.53
C LEU A 99 -2.07 3.16 -9.07
N ALA A 100 -2.57 4.30 -8.59
CA ALA A 100 -2.35 4.76 -7.21
C ALA A 100 -2.98 3.81 -6.19
N PHE A 101 -4.21 3.34 -6.45
CA PHE A 101 -4.89 2.36 -5.59
C PHE A 101 -4.21 0.99 -5.64
N ALA A 102 -3.78 0.51 -6.80
CA ALA A 102 -3.04 -0.74 -6.93
C ALA A 102 -1.73 -0.70 -6.14
N LYS A 103 -0.99 0.41 -6.24
CA LYS A 103 0.27 0.62 -5.52
C LYS A 103 0.05 0.66 -4.01
N ARG A 104 -0.91 1.46 -3.53
CA ARG A 104 -1.29 1.51 -2.11
C ARG A 104 -1.76 0.15 -1.59
N LEU A 105 -2.53 -0.59 -2.39
CA LEU A 105 -2.99 -1.94 -2.02
C LEU A 105 -1.80 -2.90 -1.88
N ALA A 106 -0.82 -2.84 -2.78
CA ALA A 106 0.40 -3.64 -2.69
C ALA A 106 1.24 -3.28 -1.46
N SER A 107 1.39 -1.98 -1.15
CA SER A 107 2.08 -1.53 0.06
C SER A 107 1.37 -1.98 1.33
N LEU A 108 0.03 -1.92 1.36
CA LEU A 108 -0.77 -2.45 2.47
C LEU A 108 -0.62 -3.98 2.60
N ALA A 109 -0.55 -4.71 1.49
CA ALA A 109 -0.37 -6.17 1.52
C ALA A 109 0.98 -6.58 2.12
N VAL A 110 2.02 -5.74 2.01
CA VAL A 110 3.32 -5.96 2.69
C VAL A 110 3.23 -5.64 4.18
N ALA A 111 2.41 -4.66 4.58
CA ALA A 111 2.28 -4.24 5.97
C ALA A 111 1.42 -5.17 6.83
N ILE A 112 0.48 -5.90 6.24
CA ILE A 112 -0.40 -6.85 6.94
C ILE A 112 0.37 -8.09 7.37
N SER A 113 0.09 -8.60 8.57
CA SER A 113 0.71 -9.81 9.10
C SER A 113 -0.10 -11.07 8.77
N ASP A 114 -1.43 -10.98 8.66
CA ASP A 114 -2.27 -12.16 8.37
C ASP A 114 -2.12 -12.64 6.91
N PRO A 115 -1.51 -13.81 6.67
CA PRO A 115 -1.33 -14.37 5.33
C PRO A 115 -2.63 -14.62 4.55
N ALA A 116 -3.75 -14.91 5.21
CA ALA A 116 -5.04 -15.06 4.53
C ALA A 116 -5.55 -13.70 4.01
N CYS A 117 -5.39 -12.63 4.80
CA CYS A 117 -5.65 -11.26 4.37
C CYS A 117 -4.72 -10.83 3.23
N GLN A 118 -3.41 -11.08 3.36
CA GLN A 118 -2.42 -10.79 2.31
C GLN A 118 -2.80 -11.47 0.99
N GLY A 119 -3.13 -12.77 1.04
CA GLY A 119 -3.56 -13.52 -0.13
C GLY A 119 -4.83 -12.95 -0.76
N SER A 120 -5.81 -12.54 0.06
CA SER A 120 -7.03 -11.88 -0.41
C SER A 120 -6.70 -10.58 -1.16
N MET A 121 -5.83 -9.73 -0.59
CA MET A 121 -5.41 -8.48 -1.23
C MET A 121 -4.65 -8.72 -2.53
N LEU A 122 -3.78 -9.72 -2.58
CA LEU A 122 -3.03 -10.08 -3.79
C LEU A 122 -3.94 -10.55 -4.93
N VAL A 123 -4.99 -11.32 -4.63
CA VAL A 123 -5.98 -11.71 -5.65
C VAL A 123 -6.75 -10.49 -6.17
N SER A 124 -7.12 -9.54 -5.29
CA SER A 124 -7.73 -8.27 -5.73
C SER A 124 -6.76 -7.42 -6.56
N LEU A 125 -5.47 -7.38 -6.20
CA LEU A 125 -4.45 -6.71 -6.98
C LEU A 125 -4.31 -7.32 -8.38
N TRP A 126 -4.26 -8.66 -8.47
CA TRP A 126 -4.25 -9.37 -9.74
C TRP A 126 -5.49 -9.03 -10.60
N LYS A 127 -6.68 -9.00 -9.99
CA LYS A 127 -7.92 -8.59 -10.66
C LYS A 127 -7.84 -7.17 -11.22
N PHE A 128 -7.21 -6.23 -10.51
CA PHE A 128 -7.03 -4.88 -11.02
C PHE A 128 -6.08 -4.86 -12.22
N ILE A 129 -4.96 -5.58 -12.14
CA ILE A 129 -3.99 -5.62 -13.24
C ILE A 129 -4.60 -6.31 -14.47
N SER A 130 -5.45 -7.33 -14.29
CA SER A 130 -6.14 -8.02 -15.41
C SER A 130 -7.25 -7.21 -16.05
N LEU A 131 -7.88 -6.30 -15.31
CA LEU A 131 -8.93 -5.44 -15.85
C LEU A 131 -8.37 -4.19 -16.55
N PHE A 132 -7.20 -3.71 -16.14
CA PHE A 132 -6.61 -2.46 -16.63
C PHE A 132 -5.22 -2.70 -17.23
N PRO A 133 -5.10 -2.87 -18.57
CA PRO A 133 -3.79 -3.12 -19.20
C PRO A 133 -2.79 -1.98 -19.00
N LYS A 134 -3.27 -0.76 -18.73
CA LYS A 134 -2.41 0.38 -18.37
C LYS A 134 -1.60 0.17 -17.07
N CYS A 135 -1.94 -0.85 -16.26
CA CYS A 135 -1.16 -1.25 -15.10
C CYS A 135 0.20 -1.87 -15.43
N GLU A 136 0.46 -2.21 -16.70
CA GLU A 136 1.77 -2.70 -17.15
C GLU A 136 2.92 -1.74 -16.83
N VAL A 137 2.65 -0.43 -16.80
CA VAL A 137 3.65 0.60 -16.45
C VAL A 137 4.25 0.40 -15.04
N LEU A 138 3.52 -0.23 -14.12
CA LEU A 138 4.02 -0.51 -12.76
C LEU A 138 5.09 -1.60 -12.74
N PHE A 139 5.24 -2.36 -13.83
CA PHE A 139 6.24 -3.41 -13.95
C PHE A 139 7.49 -2.95 -14.68
N ASP A 140 7.45 -1.76 -15.28
CA ASP A 140 8.62 -1.17 -15.92
C ASP A 140 9.52 -0.50 -14.87
N SER A 141 10.82 -0.65 -15.05
CA SER A 141 11.85 0.02 -14.23
C SER A 141 12.21 1.40 -14.76
N GLU A 142 11.88 1.72 -16.02
CA GLU A 142 12.15 3.03 -16.62
C GLU A 142 11.08 4.05 -16.23
N THR A 143 11.38 4.88 -15.25
CA THR A 143 10.46 5.90 -14.71
C THR A 143 10.65 7.21 -15.46
N GLU A 144 10.10 7.33 -16.67
CA GLU A 144 10.31 8.52 -17.52
C GLU A 144 9.46 9.75 -17.14
N ILE A 145 8.58 9.66 -16.12
CA ILE A 145 7.52 10.67 -15.94
C ILE A 145 7.52 11.29 -14.53
N GLY A 146 8.07 12.50 -14.43
CA GLY A 146 7.45 13.56 -13.63
C GLY A 146 7.67 13.59 -12.12
N GLY A 147 8.74 13.00 -11.59
CA GLY A 147 9.20 13.10 -10.18
C GLY A 147 8.64 12.04 -9.22
N ASP A 148 9.05 12.09 -7.96
CA ASP A 148 8.93 10.95 -7.01
C ASP A 148 7.49 10.53 -6.64
N TYR A 149 7.27 9.24 -6.42
CA TYR A 149 6.00 8.71 -5.93
C TYR A 149 5.70 9.18 -4.50
N ASP A 150 4.51 9.76 -4.28
CA ASP A 150 4.03 10.16 -2.96
C ASP A 150 2.84 9.27 -2.52
N PRO A 151 3.06 8.31 -1.59
CA PRO A 151 1.99 7.45 -1.10
C PRO A 151 0.98 8.20 -0.21
N GLU A 152 1.38 9.31 0.44
CA GLU A 152 0.56 10.04 1.42
C GLU A 152 -0.33 11.11 0.77
N ALA A 153 -0.16 11.38 -0.52
CA ALA A 153 -0.97 12.34 -1.29
C ALA A 153 -2.48 12.11 -1.09
N LEU A 154 -3.22 13.16 -0.69
CA LEU A 154 -4.67 13.06 -0.45
C LEU A 154 -5.46 12.72 -1.72
N ASP A 155 -5.07 13.33 -2.84
CA ASP A 155 -5.64 13.01 -4.14
C ASP A 155 -4.82 11.88 -4.80
N PRO A 156 -5.41 10.70 -5.07
CA PRO A 156 -4.74 9.62 -5.80
C PRO A 156 -4.25 10.03 -7.20
N GLU A 157 -4.79 11.10 -7.80
CA GLU A 157 -4.28 11.65 -9.06
C GLU A 157 -2.89 12.30 -8.93
N LEU A 158 -2.59 12.85 -7.76
CA LEU A 158 -1.34 13.58 -7.52
C LEU A 158 -0.22 12.68 -6.96
N ALA A 159 -0.54 11.42 -6.65
CA ALA A 159 0.42 10.46 -6.07
C ALA A 159 1.55 10.07 -7.05
N ARG A 160 1.37 10.27 -8.36
CA ARG A 160 2.32 9.87 -9.43
C ARG A 160 2.76 8.40 -9.38
N PRO A 161 1.84 7.43 -9.34
CA PRO A 161 2.17 6.01 -9.24
C PRO A 161 2.99 5.45 -10.41
N ALA A 162 2.92 6.05 -11.60
CA ALA A 162 3.70 5.62 -12.76
C ALA A 162 5.22 5.91 -12.62
N SER A 163 5.63 6.73 -11.65
CA SER A 163 7.04 7.02 -11.35
C SER A 163 7.73 5.96 -10.50
N SER A 164 7.01 4.91 -10.08
CA SER A 164 7.56 3.83 -9.24
C SER A 164 7.11 2.46 -9.73
N ALA A 165 8.06 1.55 -9.91
CA ALA A 165 7.77 0.14 -10.13
C ALA A 165 7.15 -0.54 -8.90
N LEU A 166 6.52 -1.70 -9.06
CA LEU A 166 5.82 -2.47 -8.02
C LEU A 166 6.77 -3.43 -7.26
N TRP A 167 7.72 -2.87 -6.52
CA TRP A 167 8.72 -3.61 -5.75
C TRP A 167 8.13 -4.50 -4.65
N GLU A 168 6.91 -4.21 -4.19
CA GLU A 168 6.21 -4.94 -3.13
C GLU A 168 6.01 -6.42 -3.48
N LEU A 169 5.76 -6.74 -4.75
CA LEU A 169 5.65 -8.14 -5.18
C LEU A 169 6.98 -8.88 -5.04
N GLN A 170 8.10 -8.21 -5.27
CA GLN A 170 9.42 -8.83 -5.14
C GLN A 170 9.75 -9.10 -3.66
N VAL A 171 9.28 -8.25 -2.75
CA VAL A 171 9.36 -8.48 -1.30
C VAL A 171 8.48 -9.67 -0.90
N LEU A 172 7.21 -9.68 -1.31
CA LEU A 172 6.26 -10.77 -0.99
C LEU A 172 6.65 -12.12 -1.61
N ARG A 173 7.50 -12.13 -2.65
CA ARG A 173 8.06 -13.36 -3.21
C ARG A 173 8.92 -14.15 -2.22
N GLN A 174 9.47 -13.48 -1.20
CA GLN A 174 10.29 -14.08 -0.15
C GLN A 174 9.51 -14.31 1.16
N HIS A 175 8.19 -14.13 1.15
CA HIS A 175 7.34 -14.27 2.33
C HIS A 175 7.37 -15.69 2.93
N GLU A 176 7.19 -15.80 4.24
CA GLU A 176 7.27 -17.06 4.97
C GLU A 176 6.16 -18.04 4.54
N SER A 177 4.93 -17.53 4.39
CA SER A 177 3.78 -18.33 3.99
C SER A 177 3.95 -18.88 2.55
N PRO A 178 3.86 -20.21 2.34
CA PRO A 178 3.96 -20.82 1.01
C PRO A 178 2.80 -20.41 0.10
N LEU A 179 1.62 -20.12 0.67
CA LEU A 179 0.44 -19.67 -0.06
C LEU A 179 0.73 -18.33 -0.77
N VAL A 180 1.20 -17.35 -0.01
CA VAL A 180 1.50 -15.99 -0.50
C VAL A 180 2.53 -16.03 -1.62
N ARG A 181 3.62 -16.80 -1.43
CA ARG A 181 4.64 -17.01 -2.46
C ARG A 181 4.08 -17.62 -3.74
N ARG A 182 3.15 -18.56 -3.63
CA ARG A 182 2.50 -19.20 -4.79
C ARG A 182 1.63 -18.21 -5.55
N ILE A 183 0.84 -17.40 -4.86
CA ILE A 183 0.02 -16.34 -5.48
C ILE A 183 0.92 -15.35 -6.22
N VAL A 184 1.95 -14.82 -5.56
CA VAL A 184 2.89 -13.87 -6.18
C VAL A 184 3.57 -14.47 -7.41
N ALA A 185 4.00 -15.74 -7.34
CA ALA A 185 4.62 -16.42 -8.48
C ALA A 185 3.67 -16.61 -9.66
N ILE A 186 2.37 -16.79 -9.43
CA ILE A 186 1.35 -16.82 -10.48
C ILE A 186 1.17 -15.44 -11.09
N ILE A 187 1.03 -14.41 -10.27
CA ILE A 187 0.88 -13.01 -10.74
C ILE A 187 2.07 -12.62 -11.62
N LEU A 188 3.31 -12.84 -11.16
CA LEU A 188 4.51 -12.48 -11.92
C LEU A 188 4.61 -13.24 -13.25
N ARG A 189 4.26 -14.53 -13.28
CA ARG A 189 4.26 -15.30 -14.54
C ARG A 189 3.19 -14.83 -15.50
N TRP A 190 2.01 -14.52 -14.99
CA TRP A 190 0.93 -13.98 -15.81
C TRP A 190 1.29 -12.62 -16.40
N VAL A 191 1.92 -11.72 -15.63
CA VAL A 191 2.43 -10.44 -16.14
C VAL A 191 3.49 -10.65 -17.22
N GLN A 192 4.45 -11.56 -17.01
CA GLN A 192 5.46 -11.89 -18.01
C GLN A 192 4.83 -12.42 -19.30
N GLU A 193 3.77 -13.22 -19.20
CA GLU A 193 3.06 -13.73 -20.36
C GLU A 193 2.37 -12.60 -21.13
N MET A 194 1.68 -11.68 -20.45
CA MET A 194 1.04 -10.54 -21.11
C MET A 194 2.03 -9.63 -21.86
N THR A 195 3.21 -9.38 -21.28
CA THR A 195 4.24 -8.58 -21.98
C THR A 195 4.81 -9.26 -23.21
N LYS A 196 4.70 -10.60 -23.31
CA LYS A 196 5.27 -11.40 -24.42
C LYS A 196 4.23 -11.76 -25.48
N THR A 197 3.02 -12.11 -25.06
CA THR A 197 1.93 -12.53 -25.93
C THR A 197 0.78 -11.54 -25.77
N SER A 198 0.40 -10.90 -26.88
CA SER A 198 -0.67 -9.89 -26.93
C SER A 198 -2.06 -10.41 -26.49
N THR A 199 -2.18 -11.68 -26.13
CA THR A 199 -3.41 -12.31 -25.65
C THR A 199 -3.18 -12.88 -24.24
N PRO A 200 -3.79 -12.32 -23.18
CA PRO A 200 -3.63 -12.85 -21.83
C PRO A 200 -4.25 -14.25 -21.75
N ARG A 201 -3.43 -15.27 -21.51
CA ARG A 201 -3.89 -16.65 -21.34
C ARG A 201 -4.45 -16.84 -19.91
N PRO A 202 -5.57 -17.54 -19.74
CA PRO A 202 -6.10 -17.81 -18.41
C PRO A 202 -5.13 -18.66 -17.59
N THR A 203 -4.87 -18.24 -16.35
CA THR A 203 -3.97 -18.95 -15.44
C THR A 203 -4.74 -20.09 -14.77
N ASN A 204 -4.70 -21.28 -15.38
CA ASN A 204 -5.32 -22.52 -14.86
C ASN A 204 -4.60 -23.12 -13.64
N GLU A 205 -3.82 -22.31 -12.91
CA GLU A 205 -3.06 -22.80 -11.79
C GLU A 205 -3.88 -22.83 -10.51
N VAL A 206 -4.00 -24.03 -9.94
CA VAL A 206 -4.73 -24.27 -8.69
C VAL A 206 -3.95 -23.67 -7.53
N LEU A 207 -4.56 -22.74 -6.82
CA LEU A 207 -4.01 -22.05 -5.64
C LEU A 207 -4.39 -22.72 -4.33
N ALA A 208 -5.64 -23.19 -4.23
CA ALA A 208 -6.20 -23.83 -3.04
C ALA A 208 -7.03 -25.05 -3.44
N GLN A 209 -6.94 -26.14 -2.68
CA GLN A 209 -7.79 -27.32 -2.88
C GLN A 209 -9.25 -27.02 -2.46
N PRO A 210 -10.25 -27.62 -3.15
CA PRO A 210 -10.19 -28.26 -4.45
C PRO A 210 -10.46 -27.20 -5.53
N ASP A 211 -9.51 -27.00 -6.45
CA ASP A 211 -9.74 -26.32 -7.75
C ASP A 211 -9.97 -24.80 -7.76
N HIS A 212 -9.65 -24.07 -6.69
CA HIS A 212 -9.68 -22.60 -6.75
C HIS A 212 -8.46 -22.05 -7.51
N THR A 213 -8.69 -21.61 -8.75
CA THR A 213 -7.73 -20.81 -9.53
C THR A 213 -7.74 -19.35 -9.06
N ILE A 214 -6.71 -18.57 -9.46
CA ILE A 214 -6.68 -17.13 -9.14
C ILE A 214 -7.90 -16.39 -9.71
N GLU A 215 -8.38 -16.83 -10.87
CA GLU A 215 -9.56 -16.30 -11.55
C GLU A 215 -10.83 -16.62 -10.76
N SER A 216 -10.99 -17.88 -10.34
CA SER A 216 -12.11 -18.30 -9.50
C SER A 216 -12.14 -17.52 -8.18
N LEU A 217 -10.99 -17.30 -7.54
CA LEU A 217 -10.93 -16.51 -6.32
C LEU A 217 -11.23 -15.01 -6.54
N SER A 218 -10.98 -14.49 -7.74
CA SER A 218 -11.23 -13.07 -8.07
C SER A 218 -12.71 -12.72 -8.24
N THR A 219 -13.55 -13.73 -8.51
CA THR A 219 -15.00 -13.55 -8.66
C THR A 219 -15.75 -13.69 -7.34
N LEU A 220 -15.15 -14.35 -6.35
CA LEU A 220 -15.73 -14.51 -5.01
C LEU A 220 -15.69 -13.22 -4.21
N HIS A 221 -16.57 -13.13 -3.22
CA HIS A 221 -16.55 -12.02 -2.27
C HIS A 221 -15.26 -12.06 -1.43
N PRO A 222 -14.63 -10.91 -1.08
CA PRO A 222 -13.37 -10.89 -0.32
C PRO A 222 -13.38 -11.71 0.97
N ALA A 223 -14.51 -11.74 1.69
CA ALA A 223 -14.65 -12.53 2.91
C ALA A 223 -14.64 -14.05 2.63
N GLU A 224 -15.34 -14.50 1.59
CA GLU A 224 -15.35 -15.91 1.18
C GLU A 224 -13.96 -16.36 0.73
N ARG A 225 -13.31 -15.52 -0.08
CA ARG A 225 -11.93 -15.74 -0.52
C ARG A 225 -10.98 -15.86 0.67
N ARG A 226 -11.11 -15.01 1.69
CA ARG A 226 -10.26 -15.08 2.89
C ARG A 226 -10.44 -16.40 3.64
N VAL A 227 -11.68 -16.87 3.80
CA VAL A 227 -11.94 -18.17 4.46
C VAL A 227 -11.31 -19.32 3.69
N ILE A 228 -11.38 -19.31 2.35
CA ILE A 228 -10.75 -20.33 1.51
C ILE A 228 -9.22 -20.30 1.65
N LEU A 229 -8.62 -19.11 1.63
CA LEU A 229 -7.17 -18.95 1.77
C LEU A 229 -6.67 -19.32 3.18
N ALA A 230 -7.41 -18.99 4.22
CA ALA A 230 -7.09 -19.40 5.58
C ALA A 230 -7.10 -20.93 5.72
N ARG A 231 -8.07 -21.62 5.09
CA ARG A 231 -8.13 -23.09 5.07
C ARG A 231 -6.96 -23.70 4.29
N SER A 232 -6.62 -23.14 3.14
CA SER A 232 -5.53 -23.68 2.31
C SER A 232 -4.17 -23.45 2.94
N GLU A 233 -3.99 -22.36 3.67
CA GLU A 233 -2.80 -22.13 4.47
C GLU A 233 -2.70 -23.10 5.64
N ALA A 234 -3.78 -23.28 6.40
CA ALA A 234 -3.82 -24.27 7.48
C ALA A 234 -3.47 -25.67 6.94
N ALA A 235 -3.97 -26.02 5.74
CA ALA A 235 -3.61 -27.26 5.07
C ALA A 235 -2.10 -27.32 4.74
N CYS A 236 -1.52 -26.25 4.18
CA CYS A 236 -0.08 -26.17 3.87
C CYS A 236 0.82 -26.30 5.11
N LEU A 237 0.37 -25.81 6.26
CA LEU A 237 1.08 -25.91 7.54
C LEU A 237 0.88 -27.27 8.22
N SER A 238 -0.26 -27.91 8.01
CA SER A 238 -0.60 -29.22 8.61
C SER A 238 0.07 -30.41 7.93
N THR A 239 0.48 -30.30 6.67
CA THR A 239 1.23 -31.36 6.01
C THR A 239 2.63 -31.44 6.59
N PRO A 240 3.05 -32.56 7.21
CA PRO A 240 4.43 -32.73 7.65
C PRO A 240 5.32 -32.64 6.41
N SER A 241 6.09 -31.56 6.33
CA SER A 241 7.03 -31.30 5.24
C SER A 241 8.10 -32.39 5.21
N THR A 242 7.87 -33.44 4.40
CA THR A 242 8.94 -34.30 3.86
C THR A 242 9.77 -33.57 2.80
N ALA A 243 9.45 -32.30 2.52
CA ALA A 243 10.26 -31.46 1.66
C ALA A 243 11.62 -31.21 2.33
N LYS A 244 12.64 -31.89 1.80
CA LYS A 244 14.05 -31.58 2.04
C LYS A 244 14.19 -30.06 2.00
N VAL A 245 14.55 -29.46 3.14
CA VAL A 245 14.99 -28.07 3.21
C VAL A 245 16.27 -28.00 2.39
N GLY A 246 16.12 -27.83 1.08
CA GLY A 246 17.21 -27.50 0.20
C GLY A 246 17.70 -26.15 0.67
N LYS A 247 18.82 -26.13 1.40
CA LYS A 247 19.60 -24.92 1.62
C LYS A 247 19.80 -24.31 0.24
N ARG A 248 18.99 -23.31 -0.12
CA ARG A 248 19.25 -22.48 -1.30
C ARG A 248 20.54 -21.75 -0.97
N ARG A 249 21.67 -22.33 -1.35
CA ARG A 249 22.94 -21.62 -1.37
C ARG A 249 22.70 -20.42 -2.28
N TYR A 250 22.70 -19.23 -1.69
CA TYR A 250 22.74 -18.00 -2.43
C TYR A 250 23.94 -18.10 -3.38
N GLN A 251 23.67 -18.15 -4.67
CA GLN A 251 24.67 -18.12 -5.71
C GLN A 251 24.75 -16.65 -6.15
N PRO A 252 25.82 -15.91 -5.81
CA PRO A 252 25.95 -14.52 -6.24
C PRO A 252 25.91 -14.45 -7.76
N SER A 253 25.30 -13.38 -8.28
CA SER A 253 25.14 -13.16 -9.72
C SER A 253 26.51 -13.12 -10.42
N PRO A 254 26.61 -13.46 -11.71
CA PRO A 254 27.89 -13.47 -12.43
C PRO A 254 28.61 -12.11 -12.41
N TRP A 255 27.85 -11.01 -12.42
CA TRP A 255 28.39 -9.67 -12.26
C TRP A 255 28.94 -9.43 -10.85
N LEU A 256 28.22 -9.85 -9.80
CA LEU A 256 28.68 -9.70 -8.42
C LEU A 256 29.94 -10.54 -8.15
N ARG A 257 30.05 -11.72 -8.77
CA ARG A 257 31.29 -12.52 -8.73
C ARG A 257 32.45 -11.79 -9.37
N ARG A 258 32.28 -11.26 -10.60
CA ARG A 258 33.34 -10.48 -11.25
C ARG A 258 33.76 -9.26 -10.44
N MET A 259 32.79 -8.59 -9.81
CA MET A 259 33.08 -7.44 -8.96
C MET A 259 33.84 -7.84 -7.68
N LEU A 260 33.48 -8.97 -7.07
CA LEU A 260 34.21 -9.52 -5.92
C LEU A 260 35.60 -9.99 -6.33
N GLU A 261 35.75 -10.65 -7.47
CA GLU A 261 37.04 -11.06 -8.05
C GLU A 261 37.92 -9.83 -8.34
N GLN A 262 37.37 -8.77 -8.92
CA GLN A 262 38.09 -7.51 -9.15
C GLN A 262 38.52 -6.83 -7.85
N ASN A 263 37.71 -6.93 -6.78
CA ASN A 263 38.06 -6.38 -5.47
C ASN A 263 39.03 -7.28 -4.68
N GLU A 264 38.99 -8.60 -4.88
CA GLU A 264 39.95 -9.55 -4.29
C GLU A 264 41.31 -9.46 -4.99
N GLU A 265 41.35 -9.26 -6.32
CA GLU A 265 42.58 -8.99 -7.07
C GLU A 265 43.24 -7.68 -6.62
N ALA A 266 42.45 -6.67 -6.24
CA ALA A 266 42.96 -5.43 -5.66
C ALA A 266 43.53 -5.61 -4.23
N ALA A 267 43.12 -6.67 -3.51
CA ALA A 267 43.63 -7.01 -2.19
C ALA A 267 44.91 -7.88 -2.22
N THR A 268 45.27 -8.44 -3.39
CA THR A 268 46.46 -9.28 -3.57
C THR A 268 47.47 -8.63 -4.51
N LEU A 269 48.04 -7.50 -4.09
CA LEU A 269 49.37 -7.07 -4.55
C LEU A 269 50.25 -6.72 -3.33
N PRO A 270 51.57 -6.94 -3.45
CA PRO A 270 52.37 -7.54 -2.39
C PRO A 270 52.87 -6.54 -1.34
N ASN A 271 53.16 -7.08 -0.15
CA ASN A 271 54.01 -6.49 0.87
C ASN A 271 55.14 -5.66 0.28
N GLY A 272 55.12 -4.37 0.58
CA GLY A 272 56.18 -3.41 0.32
C GLY A 272 55.89 -2.13 1.09
N ASP A 273 56.43 -2.08 2.31
CA ASP A 273 56.59 -0.93 3.21
C ASP A 273 55.36 -0.24 3.85
N GLU A 274 55.28 -0.51 5.15
CA GLU A 274 55.10 0.44 6.26
C GLU A 274 53.96 1.48 6.24
N SER A 275 53.12 1.33 7.27
CA SER A 275 52.52 2.43 8.03
C SER A 275 51.38 3.22 7.36
N LYS A 276 50.15 2.76 7.58
CA LYS A 276 49.15 3.57 8.31
C LYS A 276 47.90 2.74 8.65
N VAL A 277 47.70 2.58 9.95
CA VAL A 277 46.44 2.19 10.57
C VAL A 277 45.38 3.21 10.18
N VAL A 278 44.34 2.79 9.47
CA VAL A 278 43.04 3.47 9.51
C VAL A 278 41.99 2.40 9.81
N LYS A 279 41.66 2.29 11.11
CA LYS A 279 40.37 1.78 11.54
C LYS A 279 39.29 2.65 10.88
N MET A 280 38.34 2.02 10.20
CA MET A 280 37.04 2.64 9.99
C MET A 280 35.99 1.70 10.58
N ASP A 281 35.51 2.15 11.73
CA ASP A 281 34.39 1.58 12.46
C ASP A 281 33.14 1.55 11.57
N VAL A 282 32.45 0.43 11.67
CA VAL A 282 31.10 0.24 11.15
C VAL A 282 30.15 1.09 11.99
N ILE A 283 29.42 1.99 11.33
CA ILE A 283 28.12 2.51 11.76
C ILE A 283 27.13 2.17 10.65
#